data_AF-A0A0M2LW96-F1
#
_entry.id   AF-A0A0M2LW96-F1
#
_cell.length_a   1.000
_cell.length_b   1.000
_cell.length_c   1.000
_cell.angle_alpha   90.00
_cell.angle_beta   90.00
_cell.angle_gamma   90.00
#
_symmetry.space_group_name_H-M   'P 1'
#
loop_
_entity.id
_entity.type
_entity.pdbx_description
1 polymer ?
#
loop_
_entity_poly.entity_id
_entity_poly.type
_entity_poly.pdbx_seq_one_letter_code
_entity_poly.pdbx_strand_id
1 'polypeptide(L)'
;MVDLHPVEPGVRLDHPWMRSSRWGMAWRVWLAVLIATMAGLLLILGPQGGIGGFGGLSGTAAFPLAVVPALAGVLVFALGSRLRRYSPITQGFLLGLAVAAVFVLVALVASAFDSWGALYLVYCPPTFVACAVGLPLAIWSTTRIGSRVCWPVAGVVLLVYAAVSFLNAGGAFDADPFAG
;
A
#
# COMPACT_ATOMS: atom_id res chain seq x y z
N MET A 1 29.54 40.08 1.79
CA MET A 1 28.14 39.67 1.95
C MET A 1 28.13 38.16 2.05
N VAL A 2 27.87 37.63 3.24
CA VAL A 2 27.68 36.19 3.45
C VAL A 2 26.26 35.90 3.00
N ASP A 3 26.08 35.08 1.97
CA ASP A 3 24.76 34.59 1.56
C ASP A 3 24.19 33.74 2.70
N LEU A 4 23.32 34.36 3.49
CA LEU A 4 22.44 33.70 4.45
C LEU A 4 21.20 33.20 3.69
N HIS A 5 21.40 32.37 2.66
CA HIS A 5 20.32 31.46 2.30
C HIS A 5 20.25 30.42 3.43
N PRO A 6 19.12 30.28 4.14
CA PRO A 6 18.96 29.18 5.06
C PRO A 6 19.02 27.90 4.22
N VAL A 7 20.19 27.28 4.20
CA VAL A 7 20.33 25.88 3.84
C VAL A 7 19.53 25.16 4.91
N GLU A 8 18.29 24.79 4.59
CA GLU A 8 17.49 23.92 5.45
C GLU A 8 18.39 22.76 5.91
N PRO A 9 18.61 22.59 7.22
CA PRO A 9 19.55 21.61 7.69
C PRO A 9 18.97 20.23 7.41
N GLY A 10 19.56 19.52 6.42
CA GLY A 10 19.53 18.07 6.44
C GLY A 10 19.37 17.32 5.12
N VAL A 11 19.01 17.94 3.99
CA VAL A 11 18.83 17.17 2.76
C VAL A 11 19.78 17.66 1.67
N ARG A 12 20.85 16.90 1.45
CA ARG A 12 21.72 17.06 0.27
C ARG A 12 20.82 17.00 -0.97
N LEU A 13 20.80 18.08 -1.76
CA LEU A 13 20.03 18.23 -3.00
C LEU A 13 20.36 17.14 -4.06
N ASP A 14 21.40 16.34 -3.83
CA ASP A 14 21.87 15.24 -4.68
C ASP A 14 21.36 13.85 -4.30
N HIS A 15 20.40 13.73 -3.38
CA HIS A 15 19.95 12.39 -2.98
C HIS A 15 19.38 11.60 -4.18
N PRO A 16 19.74 10.31 -4.35
CA PRO A 16 19.37 9.51 -5.53
C PRO A 16 17.87 9.47 -5.84
N TRP A 17 17.03 9.59 -4.82
CA TRP A 17 15.57 9.58 -4.97
C TRP A 17 15.03 10.88 -5.57
N MET A 18 15.73 12.01 -5.46
CA MET A 18 15.35 13.27 -6.13
C MET A 18 15.55 13.21 -7.65
N ARG A 19 16.49 12.38 -8.11
CA ARG A 19 16.77 12.14 -9.54
C ARG A 19 15.77 11.17 -10.18
N SER A 20 14.94 10.51 -9.40
CA SER A 20 13.92 9.63 -9.95
C SER A 20 12.80 10.43 -10.63
N SER A 21 12.39 9.98 -11.81
CA SER A 21 11.23 10.53 -12.53
C SER A 21 9.98 10.43 -11.65
N ARG A 22 9.08 11.41 -11.74
CA ARG A 22 7.79 11.39 -11.00
C ARG A 22 6.99 10.12 -11.32
N TRP A 23 7.00 9.71 -12.59
CA TRP A 23 6.43 8.45 -13.05
C TRP A 23 7.14 7.25 -12.42
N GLY A 24 8.47 7.33 -12.37
CA GLY A 24 9.38 6.39 -11.71
C GLY A 24 9.05 6.14 -10.22
N MET A 25 8.73 7.18 -9.47
CA MET A 25 8.27 7.02 -8.08
C MET A 25 6.84 6.50 -8.00
N ALA A 26 5.93 7.04 -8.83
CA ALA A 26 4.53 6.65 -8.80
C ALA A 26 4.35 5.13 -9.02
N TRP A 27 5.01 4.53 -10.01
CA TRP A 27 4.89 3.08 -10.24
C TRP A 27 5.52 2.22 -9.13
N ARG A 28 6.63 2.68 -8.52
CA ARG A 28 7.28 1.97 -7.40
C ARG A 28 6.43 2.01 -6.14
N VAL A 29 5.79 3.14 -5.87
CA VAL A 29 4.86 3.28 -4.74
C VAL A 29 3.62 2.46 -5.00
N TRP A 30 3.07 2.52 -6.21
CA TRP A 30 1.96 1.67 -6.63
C TRP A 30 2.28 0.20 -6.37
N LEU A 31 3.44 -0.29 -6.80
CA LEU A 31 3.87 -1.67 -6.52
C LEU A 31 4.07 -1.95 -5.03
N ALA A 32 4.75 -1.07 -4.30
CA ALA A 32 5.02 -1.28 -2.88
C ALA A 32 3.71 -1.35 -2.07
N VAL A 33 2.75 -0.48 -2.38
CA VAL A 33 1.43 -0.46 -1.76
C VAL A 33 0.63 -1.67 -2.19
N LEU A 34 0.64 -2.06 -3.47
CA LEU A 34 -0.01 -3.28 -3.96
C LEU A 34 0.49 -4.52 -3.21
N ILE A 35 1.80 -4.69 -3.08
CA ILE A 35 2.42 -5.81 -2.36
C ILE A 35 2.02 -5.78 -0.88
N ALA A 36 2.05 -4.61 -0.24
CA ALA A 36 1.64 -4.47 1.15
C ALA A 36 0.14 -4.77 1.35
N THR A 37 -0.73 -4.38 0.41
CA THR A 37 -2.15 -4.71 0.42
C THR A 37 -2.37 -6.21 0.22
N MET A 38 -1.65 -6.86 -0.70
CA MET A 38 -1.69 -8.31 -0.89
C MET A 38 -1.25 -9.07 0.38
N ALA A 39 -0.14 -8.65 0.99
CA ALA A 39 0.34 -9.23 2.24
C ALA A 39 -0.64 -9.02 3.39
N GLY A 40 -1.21 -7.81 3.53
CA GLY A 40 -2.22 -7.51 4.53
C GLY A 40 -3.48 -8.35 4.37
N LEU A 41 -3.94 -8.55 3.13
CA LEU A 41 -5.07 -9.43 2.85
C LEU A 41 -4.77 -10.89 3.18
N LEU A 42 -3.56 -11.39 2.89
CA LEU A 42 -3.17 -12.75 3.28
C LEU A 42 -3.14 -12.93 4.81
N LEU A 43 -2.76 -11.89 5.56
CA LEU A 43 -2.77 -11.90 7.03
C LEU A 43 -4.18 -11.81 7.60
N ILE A 44 -5.04 -10.98 7.02
CA ILE A 44 -6.43 -10.77 7.50
C ILE A 44 -7.32 -11.95 7.10
N LEU A 45 -7.14 -12.52 5.92
CA LEU A 45 -7.99 -13.57 5.34
C LEU A 45 -7.44 -14.98 5.57
N GLY A 46 -6.55 -15.18 6.55
CA GLY A 46 -5.83 -16.44 6.78
C GLY A 46 -6.73 -17.70 6.85
N PRO A 47 -6.12 -18.90 6.89
CA PRO A 47 -6.78 -20.19 6.60
C PRO A 47 -8.06 -20.49 7.39
N GLN A 48 -8.27 -19.88 8.56
CA GLN A 48 -9.49 -20.01 9.36
C GLN A 48 -9.95 -18.68 10.03
N GLY A 49 -9.38 -17.51 9.70
CA GLY A 49 -9.15 -16.49 10.74
C GLY A 49 -9.53 -15.02 10.51
N GLY A 50 -10.33 -14.63 9.51
CA GLY A 50 -10.87 -13.28 9.49
C GLY A 50 -11.94 -13.03 8.44
N ILE A 51 -13.03 -12.40 8.87
CA ILE A 51 -14.27 -11.87 8.20
C ILE A 51 -14.89 -12.73 7.06
N GLY A 52 -14.27 -13.81 6.59
CA GLY A 52 -14.74 -14.65 5.48
C GLY A 52 -13.76 -15.72 4.95
N GLY A 53 -12.57 -15.90 5.56
CA GLY A 53 -11.58 -16.89 5.10
C GLY A 53 -11.04 -16.61 3.69
N PHE A 54 -10.25 -17.55 3.13
CA PHE A 54 -9.72 -17.39 1.76
C PHE A 54 -10.81 -17.30 0.67
N GLY A 55 -12.03 -17.78 0.96
CA GLY A 55 -13.21 -17.59 0.12
C GLY A 55 -13.57 -16.12 -0.13
N GLY A 56 -13.19 -15.20 0.77
CA GLY A 56 -13.37 -13.75 0.60
C GLY A 56 -12.46 -13.09 -0.44
N LEU A 57 -11.48 -13.82 -0.99
CA LEU A 57 -10.56 -13.30 -2.02
C LEU A 57 -11.25 -12.98 -3.36
N SER A 58 -12.44 -13.54 -3.62
CA SER A 58 -13.11 -13.46 -4.92
C SER A 58 -14.05 -12.25 -5.09
N GLY A 59 -14.39 -11.53 -4.01
CA GLY A 59 -15.35 -10.41 -4.08
C GLY A 59 -14.96 -9.16 -3.28
N THR A 60 -14.66 -9.29 -1.98
CA THR A 60 -14.38 -8.16 -1.08
C THR A 60 -12.92 -7.70 -1.14
N ALA A 61 -11.99 -8.59 -1.50
CA ALA A 61 -10.56 -8.29 -1.60
C ALA A 61 -10.15 -7.52 -2.88
N ALA A 62 -10.94 -7.62 -3.96
CA ALA A 62 -10.62 -7.01 -5.25
C ALA A 62 -10.63 -5.47 -5.19
N PHE A 63 -11.55 -4.90 -4.42
CA PHE A 63 -11.67 -3.45 -4.24
C PHE A 63 -10.42 -2.83 -3.60
N PRO A 64 -9.94 -3.26 -2.41
CA PRO A 64 -8.75 -2.69 -1.81
C PRO A 64 -7.49 -2.94 -2.65
N LEU A 65 -7.39 -4.07 -3.38
CA LEU A 65 -6.26 -4.38 -4.26
C LEU A 65 -6.14 -3.44 -5.46
N ALA A 66 -7.25 -2.98 -6.01
CA ALA A 66 -7.24 -2.05 -7.15
C ALA A 66 -7.16 -0.59 -6.67
N VAL A 67 -7.98 -0.23 -5.68
CA VAL A 67 -8.24 1.17 -5.33
C VAL A 67 -7.12 1.77 -4.48
N VAL A 68 -6.60 1.03 -3.50
CA VAL A 68 -5.58 1.56 -2.57
C VAL A 68 -4.26 1.86 -3.30
N PRO A 69 -3.71 0.94 -4.11
CA PRO A 69 -2.48 1.21 -4.84
C PRO A 69 -2.68 2.30 -5.90
N ALA A 70 -3.83 2.30 -6.60
CA ALA A 70 -4.15 3.33 -7.59
C ALA A 70 -4.21 4.73 -6.94
N LEU A 71 -4.92 4.89 -5.82
CA LEU A 71 -4.98 6.14 -5.08
C LEU A 71 -3.59 6.60 -4.62
N ALA A 72 -2.78 5.69 -4.07
CA ALA A 72 -1.42 6.02 -3.65
C ALA A 72 -0.55 6.46 -4.84
N GLY A 73 -0.64 5.78 -5.98
CA GLY A 73 0.06 6.15 -7.22
C GLY A 73 -0.35 7.52 -7.75
N VAL A 74 -1.66 7.81 -7.78
CA VAL A 74 -2.22 9.11 -8.21
C VAL A 74 -1.77 10.23 -7.27
N LEU A 75 -1.86 10.02 -5.95
CA LEU A 75 -1.43 11.01 -4.96
C LEU A 75 0.06 11.30 -5.07
N VAL A 76 0.91 10.28 -5.25
CA VAL A 76 2.35 10.48 -5.46
C VAL A 76 2.63 11.19 -6.79
N PHE A 77 1.89 10.88 -7.85
CA PHE A 77 2.03 11.57 -9.12
C PHE A 77 1.67 13.06 -9.02
N ALA A 78 0.55 13.38 -8.35
CA ALA A 78 0.03 14.74 -8.21
C ALA A 78 0.81 15.58 -7.16
N LEU A 79 1.10 15.02 -5.99
CA LEU A 79 1.71 15.72 -4.87
C LEU A 79 3.22 15.51 -4.77
N GLY A 80 3.79 14.58 -5.53
CA GLY A 80 5.18 14.17 -5.41
C GLY A 80 6.18 15.32 -5.54
N SER A 81 5.91 16.35 -6.35
CA SER A 81 6.79 17.53 -6.44
C SER A 81 6.77 18.42 -5.21
N ARG A 82 5.63 18.52 -4.52
CA ARG A 82 5.48 19.29 -3.28
C ARG A 82 6.09 18.54 -2.09
N LEU A 83 6.02 17.21 -2.12
CA LEU A 83 6.52 16.34 -1.06
C LEU A 83 8.06 16.26 -1.01
N ARG A 84 8.78 16.64 -2.09
CA ARG A 84 10.25 16.60 -2.16
C ARG A 84 10.99 17.37 -1.06
N ARG A 85 10.32 18.29 -0.38
CA ARG A 85 10.88 19.09 0.73
C ARG A 85 10.96 18.31 2.04
N TYR A 86 10.20 17.23 2.17
CA TYR A 86 10.10 16.46 3.40
C TYR A 86 10.98 15.19 3.37
N SER A 87 11.34 14.68 4.54
CA SER A 87 12.06 13.39 4.65
C SER A 87 11.20 12.23 4.10
N PRO A 88 11.80 11.16 3.54
CA PRO A 88 11.06 10.01 3.02
C PRO A 88 10.04 9.41 4.00
N ILE A 89 10.40 9.37 5.30
CA ILE A 89 9.51 8.88 6.37
C ILE A 89 8.32 9.81 6.51
N THR A 90 8.56 11.12 6.59
CA THR A 90 7.49 12.13 6.68
C THR A 90 6.59 12.10 5.43
N GLN A 91 7.16 11.96 4.24
CA GLN A 91 6.38 11.82 3.00
C GLN A 91 5.48 10.58 3.05
N GLY A 92 6.01 9.45 3.56
CA GLY A 92 5.25 8.22 3.74
C GLY A 92 4.07 8.42 4.68
N PHE A 93 4.30 9.00 5.86
CA PHE A 93 3.24 9.32 6.81
C PHE A 93 2.16 10.24 6.21
N LEU A 94 2.55 11.29 5.49
CA LEU A 94 1.60 12.19 4.82
C LEU A 94 0.79 11.48 3.74
N LEU A 95 1.41 10.60 2.96
CA LEU A 95 0.72 9.78 1.96
C LEU A 95 -0.27 8.82 2.63
N GLY A 96 0.15 8.12 3.68
CA GLY A 96 -0.70 7.24 4.45
C GLY A 96 -1.90 7.97 5.04
N LEU A 97 -1.69 9.16 5.62
CA LEU A 97 -2.75 9.96 6.20
C LEU A 97 -3.72 10.48 5.13
N ALA A 98 -3.22 10.89 3.95
CA ALA A 98 -4.07 11.32 2.85
C ALA A 98 -4.95 10.19 2.31
N VAL A 99 -4.38 8.99 2.12
CA VAL A 99 -5.15 7.81 1.67
C VAL A 99 -6.17 7.39 2.73
N ALA A 100 -5.76 7.37 4.00
CA ALA A 100 -6.66 7.06 5.12
C ALA A 100 -7.82 8.06 5.21
N ALA A 101 -7.55 9.36 5.07
CA ALA A 101 -8.59 10.40 5.08
C ALA A 101 -9.60 10.21 3.94
N VAL A 102 -9.14 9.84 2.73
CA VAL A 102 -10.03 9.50 1.60
C VAL A 102 -10.89 8.28 1.94
N PHE A 103 -10.31 7.24 2.54
CA PHE A 103 -11.06 6.05 2.97
C PHE A 103 -12.07 6.34 4.07
N VAL A 104 -11.73 7.18 5.04
CA VAL A 104 -12.68 7.63 6.08
C VAL A 104 -13.81 8.45 5.44
N LEU A 105 -13.52 9.33 4.49
CA LEU A 105 -14.54 10.08 3.78
C LEU A 105 -15.49 9.15 3.00
N VAL A 106 -14.93 8.19 2.26
CA VAL A 106 -15.71 7.17 1.54
C VAL A 106 -16.54 6.34 2.51
N ALA A 107 -15.97 5.94 3.65
CA ALA A 107 -16.67 5.20 4.69
C ALA A 107 -17.85 5.99 5.27
N LEU A 108 -17.66 7.29 5.55
CA LEU A 108 -18.70 8.18 6.05
C LEU A 108 -19.83 8.36 5.03
N VAL A 109 -19.48 8.60 3.77
CA VAL A 109 -20.47 8.69 2.68
C VAL A 109 -21.21 7.36 2.52
N ALA A 110 -20.50 6.23 2.48
CA ALA A 110 -21.11 4.91 2.37
C ALA A 110 -22.02 4.60 3.58
N SER A 111 -21.60 4.97 4.79
CA SER A 111 -22.39 4.80 6.02
C SER A 111 -23.70 5.58 6.03
N ALA A 112 -23.78 6.66 5.23
CA ALA A 112 -25.01 7.43 5.05
C ALA A 112 -26.04 6.72 4.16
N PHE A 113 -25.62 5.73 3.35
CA PHE A 113 -26.48 5.02 2.41
C PHE A 113 -26.65 3.53 2.73
N ASP A 114 -25.71 2.90 3.44
CA ASP A 114 -25.78 1.48 3.82
C ASP A 114 -24.81 1.12 4.98
N SER A 115 -25.00 -0.03 5.61
CA SER A 115 -24.19 -0.63 6.68
C SER A 115 -22.74 -0.93 6.30
N TRP A 116 -22.38 -0.83 5.02
CA TRP A 116 -21.04 -1.07 4.48
C TRP A 116 -19.99 -0.06 4.94
N GLY A 117 -20.38 1.09 5.47
CA GLY A 117 -19.44 2.08 6.00
C GLY A 117 -18.50 1.53 7.09
N ALA A 118 -18.98 0.60 7.92
CA ALA A 118 -18.18 -0.05 8.96
C ALA A 118 -17.07 -0.95 8.38
N LEU A 119 -17.32 -1.62 7.24
CA LEU A 119 -16.31 -2.44 6.57
C LEU A 119 -15.15 -1.59 6.05
N TYR A 120 -15.42 -0.41 5.50
CA TYR A 120 -14.37 0.50 5.03
C TYR A 120 -13.46 1.00 6.16
N LEU A 121 -14.00 1.18 7.38
CA LEU A 121 -13.21 1.56 8.54
C LEU A 121 -12.20 0.48 8.97
N VAL A 122 -12.55 -0.81 8.81
CA VAL A 122 -11.64 -1.93 9.10
C VAL A 122 -10.42 -1.90 8.17
N TYR A 123 -10.58 -1.46 6.92
CA TYR A 123 -9.48 -1.35 5.98
C TYR A 123 -8.62 -0.10 6.17
N CYS A 124 -9.06 0.89 6.94
CA CYS A 124 -8.35 2.16 7.10
C CYS A 124 -6.97 2.02 7.79
N PRO A 125 -6.82 1.33 8.93
CA PRO A 125 -5.51 1.09 9.53
C PRO A 125 -4.50 0.34 8.64
N PRO A 126 -4.85 -0.81 8.00
CA PRO A 126 -3.88 -1.52 7.15
C PRO A 126 -3.53 -0.74 5.89
N THR A 127 -4.46 0.03 5.31
CA THR A 127 -4.16 0.90 4.15
C THR A 127 -3.27 2.08 4.52
N PHE A 128 -3.48 2.68 5.68
CA PHE A 128 -2.56 3.68 6.24
C PHE A 128 -1.15 3.13 6.36
N VAL A 129 -0.98 1.96 7.00
CA VAL A 129 0.34 1.33 7.20
C VAL A 129 0.97 0.98 5.85
N ALA A 130 0.22 0.40 4.93
CA ALA A 130 0.71 0.05 3.59
C ALA A 130 1.24 1.28 2.84
N CYS A 131 0.53 2.40 2.90
CA CYS A 131 0.93 3.65 2.25
C CYS A 131 2.07 4.35 2.99
N ALA A 132 2.06 4.32 4.34
CA ALA A 132 3.09 4.92 5.18
C ALA A 132 4.47 4.27 4.97
N VAL A 133 4.48 2.96 4.77
CA VAL A 133 5.70 2.19 4.53
C VAL A 133 6.04 2.10 3.03
N GLY A 134 5.03 2.12 2.15
CA GLY A 134 5.18 1.94 0.71
C GLY A 134 6.06 3.01 0.04
N LEU A 135 5.93 4.28 0.42
CA LEU A 135 6.75 5.36 -0.15
C LEU A 135 8.22 5.32 0.30
N PRO A 136 8.55 5.16 1.60
CA PRO A 136 9.92 4.89 2.04
C PRO A 136 10.55 3.66 1.37
N LEU A 137 9.79 2.56 1.23
CA LEU A 137 10.27 1.35 0.54
C LEU A 137 10.50 1.59 -0.96
N ALA A 138 9.60 2.31 -1.62
CA ALA A 138 9.76 2.68 -3.03
C ALA A 138 11.03 3.51 -3.25
N ILE A 139 11.33 4.43 -2.33
CA ILE A 139 12.57 5.21 -2.31
C ILE A 139 13.77 4.31 -2.02
N TRP A 140 13.71 3.44 -1.02
CA TRP A 140 14.82 2.55 -0.68
C TRP A 140 15.15 1.56 -1.80
N SER A 141 14.14 1.10 -2.54
CA SER A 141 14.30 0.21 -3.70
C SER A 141 15.11 0.83 -4.85
N THR A 142 15.37 2.14 -4.85
CA THR A 142 16.25 2.79 -5.84
C THR A 142 17.73 2.62 -5.49
N THR A 143 18.06 2.15 -4.29
CA THR A 143 19.44 1.88 -3.85
C THR A 143 19.88 0.48 -4.26
N ARG A 144 21.20 0.25 -4.41
CA ARG A 144 21.75 -1.09 -4.71
C ARG A 144 21.33 -2.13 -3.68
N ILE A 145 21.42 -1.79 -2.40
CA ILE A 145 21.06 -2.70 -1.30
C ILE A 145 19.55 -2.97 -1.32
N GLY A 146 18.73 -1.92 -1.38
CA GLY A 146 17.28 -2.05 -1.39
C GLY A 146 16.77 -2.88 -2.57
N SER A 147 17.31 -2.67 -3.77
CA SER A 147 16.91 -3.45 -4.95
C SER A 147 17.19 -4.97 -4.77
N ARG A 148 18.28 -5.35 -4.10
CA ARG A 148 18.61 -6.77 -3.86
C ARG A 148 17.69 -7.44 -2.84
N VAL A 149 16.98 -6.68 -2.02
CA VAL A 149 16.10 -7.21 -0.97
C VAL A 149 14.63 -7.05 -1.36
N CYS A 150 14.21 -5.85 -1.80
CA CYS A 150 12.83 -5.55 -2.15
C CYS A 150 12.31 -6.41 -3.29
N TRP A 151 13.09 -6.62 -4.36
CA TRP A 151 12.60 -7.36 -5.53
C TRP A 151 12.40 -8.85 -5.25
N PRO A 152 13.32 -9.56 -4.56
CA PRO A 152 13.05 -10.94 -4.13
C PRO A 152 11.88 -11.06 -3.17
N VAL A 153 11.78 -10.17 -2.17
CA VAL A 153 10.66 -10.19 -1.21
C VAL A 153 9.33 -9.94 -1.93
N ALA A 154 9.28 -8.97 -2.84
CA ALA A 154 8.13 -8.71 -3.70
C ALA A 154 7.74 -9.95 -4.51
N GLY A 155 8.72 -10.62 -5.11
CA GLY A 155 8.50 -11.87 -5.87
C GLY A 155 7.92 -12.99 -5.02
N VAL A 156 8.44 -13.19 -3.79
CA VAL A 156 7.93 -14.19 -2.86
C VAL A 156 6.49 -13.89 -2.46
N VAL A 157 6.17 -12.64 -2.08
CA VAL A 157 4.79 -12.26 -1.73
C VAL A 157 3.83 -12.49 -2.89
N LEU A 158 4.25 -12.13 -4.10
CA LEU A 158 3.42 -12.29 -5.31
C LEU A 158 3.21 -13.76 -5.66
N LEU A 159 4.25 -14.59 -5.52
CA LEU A 159 4.16 -16.04 -5.74
C LEU A 159 3.27 -16.72 -4.70
N VAL A 160 3.41 -16.37 -3.41
CA VAL A 160 2.56 -16.89 -2.34
C VAL A 160 1.10 -16.49 -2.57
N TYR A 161 0.85 -15.22 -2.88
CA TYR A 161 -0.50 -14.76 -3.18
C TYR A 161 -1.10 -15.50 -4.37
N ALA A 162 -0.36 -15.62 -5.48
CA ALA A 162 -0.82 -16.34 -6.66
C ALA A 162 -1.12 -17.81 -6.34
N ALA A 163 -0.25 -18.50 -5.60
CA ALA A 163 -0.45 -19.88 -5.18
C ALA A 163 -1.73 -20.03 -4.35
N VAL A 164 -1.96 -19.15 -3.37
CA VAL A 164 -3.18 -19.15 -2.55
C VAL A 164 -4.41 -18.86 -3.40
N SER A 165 -4.36 -17.90 -4.32
CA SER A 165 -5.47 -17.60 -5.24
C SER A 165 -5.80 -18.78 -6.16
N PHE A 166 -4.79 -19.48 -6.70
CA PHE A 166 -5.00 -20.67 -7.53
C PHE A 166 -5.60 -21.83 -6.73
N LEU A 167 -5.12 -22.07 -5.51
CA LEU A 167 -5.69 -23.09 -4.62
C LEU A 167 -7.15 -22.77 -4.27
N ASN A 168 -7.46 -21.51 -4.01
CA ASN A 168 -8.82 -21.05 -3.75
C ASN A 168 -9.74 -21.21 -4.98
N ALA A 169 -9.28 -20.81 -6.17
CA ALA A 169 -10.03 -21.00 -7.41
C ALA A 169 -10.24 -22.49 -7.75
N GLY A 170 -9.35 -23.37 -7.31
CA GLY A 170 -9.46 -24.82 -7.43
C GLY A 170 -10.32 -25.50 -6.37
N GLY A 171 -10.96 -24.74 -5.47
CA GLY A 171 -11.83 -25.27 -4.41
C GLY A 171 -11.12 -25.96 -3.26
N ALA A 172 -9.80 -25.78 -3.12
CA ALA A 172 -9.00 -26.43 -2.08
C ALA A 172 -9.40 -26.03 -0.64
N PHE A 173 -10.18 -24.97 -0.49
CA PHE A 173 -10.65 -24.43 0.79
C PHE A 173 -12.18 -24.51 0.97
N ASP A 174 -12.92 -25.12 0.03
CA ASP A 174 -14.39 -25.23 0.06
C ASP A 174 -14.91 -26.40 0.94
N ALA A 175 -14.02 -27.10 1.65
CA ALA A 175 -14.43 -28.20 2.52
C ALA A 175 -15.04 -27.67 3.83
N ASP A 176 -16.35 -27.78 3.97
CA ASP A 176 -17.08 -27.51 5.21
C ASP A 176 -16.57 -28.45 6.33
N PRO A 177 -15.96 -27.94 7.42
CA PRO A 177 -15.50 -28.78 8.52
C PRO A 177 -16.63 -29.37 9.37
N PHE A 178 -17.89 -29.00 9.10
CA PHE A 178 -19.07 -29.37 9.89
C PHE A 178 -20.09 -30.22 9.12
N ALA A 179 -19.74 -30.76 7.95
CA ALA A 179 -20.64 -31.60 7.13
C ALA A 179 -20.72 -33.08 7.60
N GLY A 180 -20.53 -33.36 8.89
CA GLY A 180 -20.58 -34.70 9.48
C GLY A 180 -21.48 -34.77 10.70
#